data_AF-A0A1Q2MAK1-F1
#
_entry.id   AF-A0A1Q2MAK1-F1
#
_cell.length_a   1.000
_cell.length_b   1.000
_cell.length_c   1.000
_cell.angle_alpha   90.00
_cell.angle_beta   90.00
_cell.angle_gamma   90.00
#
_symmetry.space_group_name_H-M   'P 1'
#
loop_
_entity.id
_entity.type
_entity.pdbx_description
1 polymer ?
#
loop_
_entity_poly.entity_id
_entity_poly.type
_entity_poly.pdbx_seq_one_letter_code
_entity_poly.pdbx_strand_id
1 'polypeptide(L)'
;MVKIKDKPAVERPRERLLKKGPDALSKSDLLAVLLGSGIKGKNVQQLSQHIIRKFGDNFLNITAADLQAISGIGQAKALQIVAAISLVKRFFKPCEDEIQIINSQDVLNVTSEFRNKKKEHLISLYLNARNGLIKKETISVGILDKTLLHPREIFSPAIESNAASLILVHNHPTGDYAPSERDNVIIKKLIEAGQIMGIPVIDFVIISSKGCFSFFNSSNKVKTLDYIAEGELRTLWDLLEEDKISYTKSFTVASHHHFKSEEPPDGHFSLQNRRYLGNKYRLLGFIEDIIAEKCGPVETFCDIFAGTGVVGERFNDREIAIISNDLLYSNYICLHAFLGVCSDVYIDVQNKIELLNNIEPKEENYFSENFGGTYFSNENARKIGAIREHIEVISSDSDEKNILLCSLLYAADKVANTVGHYDAFRKKLDMLKPIRLQIPHIQYWNNQNNEVYNEDANELIKKIYCDVLYLDPPYNSRQYSDAYHLLENLAEWSMPAVTGLARKMDRKHIKSDYCQKNATSAFANLIYNAKCKHILLSYNNTGETKDGRSNARIDDKDIMQILSERGSVEVFEKDYKAFTAGKSNDENNAERIFYCKIRG
;
A
#
# COMPACT_ATOMS: atom_id res chain seq x y z
N MET A 1 -6.82 3.23 -66.35
CA MET A 1 -6.19 2.77 -65.10
C MET A 1 -6.14 3.96 -64.14
N VAL A 2 -6.83 3.90 -63.00
CA VAL A 2 -7.00 5.05 -62.08
C VAL A 2 -5.63 5.46 -61.54
N LYS A 3 -5.22 6.71 -61.76
CA LYS A 3 -3.97 7.24 -61.20
C LYS A 3 -4.19 7.51 -59.72
N ILE A 4 -3.16 7.41 -58.89
CA ILE A 4 -3.29 7.65 -57.43
C ILE A 4 -3.72 9.09 -57.13
N LYS A 5 -3.44 10.03 -58.04
CA LYS A 5 -3.92 11.42 -57.99
C LYS A 5 -5.45 11.54 -58.18
N ASP A 6 -6.11 10.50 -58.69
CA ASP A 6 -7.55 10.48 -58.92
C ASP A 6 -8.31 9.94 -57.70
N LYS A 7 -7.59 9.39 -56.70
CA LYS A 7 -8.17 9.05 -55.39
C LYS A 7 -8.32 10.31 -54.52
N PRO A 8 -9.33 10.38 -53.64
CA PRO A 8 -9.44 11.42 -52.62
C PRO A 8 -8.13 11.58 -51.86
N ALA A 9 -7.70 12.81 -51.59
CA ALA A 9 -6.43 13.08 -50.91
C ALA A 9 -6.31 12.32 -49.58
N VAL A 10 -7.44 12.09 -48.90
CA VAL A 10 -7.56 11.36 -47.64
C VAL A 10 -7.24 9.87 -47.75
N GLU A 11 -7.26 9.30 -48.96
CA GLU A 11 -7.00 7.87 -49.21
C GLU A 11 -5.59 7.59 -49.73
N ARG A 12 -4.83 8.64 -50.05
CA ARG A 12 -3.49 8.53 -50.62
C ARG A 12 -2.46 8.21 -49.51
N PRO A 13 -1.52 7.27 -49.73
CA PRO A 13 -0.62 6.82 -48.67
C PRO A 13 0.23 7.91 -48.00
N ARG A 14 0.74 8.90 -48.76
CA ARG A 14 1.58 9.97 -48.20
C ARG A 14 0.79 10.92 -47.31
N GLU A 15 -0.38 11.32 -47.78
CA GLU A 15 -1.29 12.21 -47.09
C GLU A 15 -1.88 11.52 -45.84
N ARG A 16 -2.13 10.21 -45.90
CA ARG A 16 -2.48 9.40 -44.73
C ARG A 16 -1.36 9.31 -43.71
N LEU A 17 -0.13 9.09 -44.16
CA LEU A 17 1.05 9.02 -43.29
C LEU A 17 1.23 10.34 -42.54
N LEU A 18 1.09 11.47 -43.24
CA LEU A 18 1.18 12.80 -42.63
C LEU A 18 0.04 13.10 -41.64
N LYS A 19 -1.19 12.70 -41.95
CA LYS A 19 -2.36 13.03 -41.13
C LYS A 19 -2.61 12.07 -39.97
N LYS A 20 -2.27 10.79 -40.12
CA LYS A 20 -2.64 9.72 -39.18
C LYS A 20 -1.45 8.88 -38.68
N GLY A 21 -0.23 9.19 -39.11
CA GLY A 21 0.97 8.45 -38.72
C GLY A 21 1.12 7.09 -39.42
N PRO A 22 2.25 6.39 -39.19
CA PRO A 22 2.60 5.13 -39.87
C PRO A 22 1.68 3.96 -39.49
N ASP A 23 1.12 3.94 -38.28
CA ASP A 23 0.27 2.85 -37.78
C ASP A 23 -1.07 2.74 -38.52
N ALA A 24 -1.50 3.84 -39.15
CA ALA A 24 -2.68 3.86 -39.99
C ALA A 24 -2.45 3.30 -41.40
N LEU A 25 -1.23 2.87 -41.75
CA LEU A 25 -0.86 2.36 -43.07
C LEU A 25 -0.60 0.84 -43.04
N SER A 26 -1.03 0.15 -44.09
CA SER A 26 -0.64 -1.25 -44.28
C SER A 26 0.83 -1.38 -44.69
N LYS A 27 1.42 -2.58 -44.56
CA LYS A 27 2.78 -2.88 -45.07
C LYS A 27 2.97 -2.44 -46.54
N SER A 28 1.93 -2.65 -47.37
CA SER A 28 1.95 -2.22 -48.77
C SER A 28 1.83 -0.70 -48.94
N ASP A 29 1.13 0.01 -48.06
CA ASP A 29 1.02 1.46 -48.13
C ASP A 29 2.33 2.13 -47.71
N LEU A 30 3.01 1.61 -46.67
CA LEU A 30 4.35 2.07 -46.26
C LEU A 30 5.37 1.86 -47.37
N LEU A 31 5.36 0.68 -48.01
CA LEU A 31 6.23 0.42 -49.17
C LEU A 31 5.88 1.33 -50.36
N ALA A 32 4.60 1.67 -50.55
CA ALA A 32 4.19 2.58 -51.61
C ALA A 32 4.67 4.01 -51.37
N VAL A 33 4.73 4.47 -50.11
CA VAL A 33 5.33 5.75 -49.74
C VAL A 33 6.82 5.76 -50.08
N LEU A 34 7.56 4.71 -49.70
CA LEU A 34 8.99 4.57 -49.97
C LEU A 34 9.28 4.58 -51.47
N LEU A 35 8.57 3.77 -52.26
CA LEU A 35 8.76 3.68 -53.71
C LEU A 35 8.41 4.97 -54.45
N GLY A 36 7.47 5.76 -53.92
CA GLY A 36 7.03 7.07 -54.39
C GLY A 36 6.29 7.09 -55.74
N SER A 37 6.57 6.15 -56.65
CA SER A 37 5.94 6.04 -57.97
C SER A 37 5.82 4.58 -58.42
N GLY A 38 4.82 4.33 -59.27
CA GLY A 38 4.60 3.00 -59.87
C GLY A 38 5.57 2.71 -61.02
N ILE A 39 5.22 1.72 -61.81
CA ILE A 39 5.92 1.34 -63.04
C ILE A 39 4.95 1.38 -64.21
N LYS A 40 5.45 1.29 -65.45
CA LYS A 40 4.59 1.23 -66.63
C LYS A 40 3.62 0.04 -66.49
N GLY A 41 2.32 0.32 -66.47
CA GLY A 41 1.26 -0.70 -66.35
C GLY A 41 0.88 -1.13 -64.91
N LYS A 42 1.53 -0.62 -63.85
CA LYS A 42 1.12 -0.87 -62.44
C LYS A 42 1.30 0.39 -61.58
N ASN A 43 0.26 0.80 -60.86
CA ASN A 43 0.38 1.93 -59.93
C ASN A 43 1.21 1.55 -58.68
N VAL A 44 1.70 2.53 -57.89
CA VAL A 44 2.62 2.25 -56.78
C VAL A 44 2.00 1.36 -55.70
N GLN A 45 0.68 1.45 -55.49
CA GLN A 45 -0.01 0.66 -54.48
C GLN A 45 -0.09 -0.82 -54.91
N GLN A 46 -0.43 -1.09 -56.17
CA GLN A 46 -0.44 -2.43 -56.75
C GLN A 46 0.95 -3.04 -56.83
N LEU A 47 1.97 -2.24 -57.17
CA LEU A 47 3.36 -2.68 -57.18
C LEU A 47 3.81 -3.09 -55.77
N SER A 48 3.48 -2.28 -54.76
CA SER A 48 3.84 -2.56 -53.37
C SER A 48 3.14 -3.80 -52.83
N GLN A 49 1.85 -3.97 -53.14
CA GLN A 49 1.12 -5.20 -52.81
C GLN A 49 1.73 -6.44 -53.48
N HIS A 50 2.16 -6.32 -54.74
CA HIS A 50 2.82 -7.42 -55.44
C HIS A 50 4.15 -7.81 -54.80
N ILE A 51 4.99 -6.84 -54.42
CA ILE A 51 6.27 -7.10 -53.75
C ILE A 51 6.03 -7.76 -52.38
N ILE A 52 5.13 -7.21 -51.56
CA ILE A 52 4.83 -7.77 -50.23
C ILE A 52 4.28 -9.20 -50.35
N ARG A 53 3.40 -9.47 -51.32
CA ARG A 53 2.88 -10.82 -51.56
C ARG A 53 3.94 -11.78 -52.08
N LYS A 54 4.86 -11.32 -52.95
CA LYS A 54 5.89 -12.17 -53.56
C LYS A 54 6.93 -12.63 -52.55
N PHE A 55 7.35 -11.77 -51.63
CA PHE A 55 8.42 -12.09 -50.68
C PHE A 55 7.92 -12.43 -49.27
N GLY A 56 6.70 -12.05 -48.90
CA GLY A 56 6.07 -12.45 -47.63
C GLY A 56 6.99 -12.28 -46.42
N ASP A 57 7.20 -13.35 -45.68
CA ASP A 57 8.04 -13.39 -44.48
C ASP A 57 9.55 -13.24 -44.80
N ASN A 58 9.97 -13.57 -46.02
CA ASN A 58 11.35 -13.39 -46.49
C ASN A 58 11.67 -11.95 -46.90
N PHE A 59 10.73 -11.01 -46.78
CA PHE A 59 10.92 -9.62 -47.21
C PHE A 59 12.16 -8.95 -46.58
N LEU A 60 12.52 -9.27 -45.32
CA LEU A 60 13.70 -8.69 -44.68
C LEU A 60 15.03 -9.22 -45.24
N ASN A 61 15.04 -10.32 -45.98
CA ASN A 61 16.25 -10.97 -46.49
C ASN A 61 16.46 -10.76 -48.00
N ILE A 62 15.63 -9.93 -48.65
CA ILE A 62 15.72 -9.69 -50.09
C ILE A 62 16.98 -8.90 -50.46
N THR A 63 17.58 -9.28 -51.58
CA THR A 63 18.70 -8.57 -52.19
C THR A 63 18.22 -7.57 -53.24
N ALA A 64 19.13 -6.70 -53.70
CA ALA A 64 18.82 -5.78 -54.80
C ALA A 64 18.51 -6.54 -56.10
N ALA A 65 19.16 -7.68 -56.33
CA ALA A 65 18.94 -8.52 -57.50
C ALA A 65 17.52 -9.12 -57.52
N ASP A 66 17.03 -9.58 -56.36
CA ASP A 66 15.68 -10.15 -56.22
C ASP A 66 14.59 -9.15 -56.59
N LEU A 67 14.79 -7.88 -56.21
CA LEU A 67 13.89 -6.78 -56.54
C LEU A 67 14.01 -6.36 -58.02
N GLN A 68 15.22 -6.34 -58.58
CA GLN A 68 15.45 -6.04 -59.99
C GLN A 68 14.89 -7.11 -60.94
N ALA A 69 14.72 -8.35 -60.47
CA ALA A 69 14.02 -9.40 -61.22
C ALA A 69 12.52 -9.09 -61.43
N ILE A 70 11.94 -8.10 -60.73
CA ILE A 70 10.58 -7.62 -61.00
C ILE A 70 10.63 -6.58 -62.12
N SER A 71 10.01 -6.91 -63.26
CA SER A 71 9.93 -6.03 -64.42
C SER A 71 9.45 -4.62 -64.04
N GLY A 72 10.27 -3.61 -64.36
CA GLY A 72 10.01 -2.20 -64.07
C GLY A 72 10.65 -1.66 -62.79
N ILE A 73 11.22 -2.49 -61.92
CA ILE A 73 11.98 -2.03 -60.75
C ILE A 73 13.46 -1.85 -61.14
N GLY A 74 13.87 -0.60 -61.35
CA GLY A 74 15.26 -0.24 -61.60
C GLY A 74 16.13 -0.25 -60.34
N GLN A 75 17.46 -0.16 -60.55
CA GLN A 75 18.47 -0.19 -59.49
C GLN A 75 18.21 0.81 -58.35
N ALA A 76 17.80 2.04 -58.67
CA ALA A 76 17.53 3.07 -57.67
C ALA A 76 16.42 2.65 -56.67
N LYS A 77 15.29 2.12 -57.16
CA LYS A 77 14.18 1.67 -56.31
C LYS A 77 14.55 0.41 -55.50
N ALA A 78 15.34 -0.49 -56.09
CA ALA A 78 15.81 -1.69 -55.41
C ALA A 78 16.77 -1.34 -54.25
N LEU A 79 17.76 -0.49 -54.50
CA LEU A 79 18.70 -0.03 -53.47
C LEU A 79 18.00 0.75 -52.36
N GLN A 80 16.99 1.55 -52.68
CA GLN A 80 16.23 2.28 -51.67
C GLN A 80 15.53 1.35 -50.66
N ILE A 81 14.94 0.25 -51.13
CA ILE A 81 14.30 -0.76 -50.27
C ILE A 81 15.35 -1.52 -49.46
N VAL A 82 16.42 -1.99 -50.11
CA VAL A 82 17.50 -2.74 -49.44
C VAL A 82 18.20 -1.88 -48.38
N ALA A 83 18.40 -0.59 -48.65
CA ALA A 83 18.97 0.35 -47.69
C ALA A 83 18.05 0.52 -46.47
N ALA A 84 16.74 0.67 -46.69
CA ALA A 84 15.77 0.76 -45.61
C ALA A 84 15.76 -0.51 -44.74
N ILE A 85 15.76 -1.70 -45.37
CA ILE A 85 15.84 -2.99 -44.66
C ILE A 85 17.16 -3.14 -43.90
N SER A 86 18.28 -2.77 -44.51
CA SER A 86 19.61 -2.86 -43.88
C SER A 86 19.72 -1.91 -42.69
N LEU A 87 19.10 -0.72 -42.79
CA LEU A 87 19.03 0.23 -41.68
C LEU A 87 18.25 -0.37 -40.51
N VAL A 88 17.06 -0.92 -40.78
CA VAL A 88 16.27 -1.65 -39.78
C VAL A 88 17.11 -2.78 -39.17
N LYS A 89 17.74 -3.65 -39.96
CA LYS A 89 18.59 -4.74 -39.45
C LYS A 89 19.78 -4.27 -38.61
N ARG A 90 20.33 -3.08 -38.87
CA ARG A 90 21.43 -2.52 -38.05
C ARG A 90 20.95 -1.98 -36.72
N PHE A 91 19.74 -1.42 -36.67
CA PHE A 91 19.10 -1.03 -35.41
C PHE A 91 18.57 -2.23 -34.62
N PHE A 92 18.27 -3.35 -35.30
CA PHE A 92 17.71 -4.57 -34.71
C PHE A 92 18.67 -5.77 -34.72
N LYS A 93 19.99 -5.53 -34.74
CA LYS A 93 20.98 -6.61 -34.78
C LYS A 93 20.87 -7.44 -33.47
N PRO A 94 20.53 -8.74 -33.51
CA PRO A 94 20.74 -9.60 -32.36
C PRO A 94 22.25 -9.71 -32.18
N CYS A 95 22.76 -9.43 -30.98
CA CYS A 95 24.17 -9.61 -30.67
C CYS A 95 24.45 -11.12 -30.62
N GLU A 96 25.20 -11.65 -31.59
CA GLU A 96 25.85 -12.95 -31.45
C GLU A 96 26.98 -12.82 -30.40
N ASP A 97 27.02 -13.77 -29.47
CA ASP A 97 27.82 -13.83 -28.23
C ASP A 97 27.38 -12.87 -27.11
N GLU A 98 26.17 -13.10 -26.61
CA GLU A 98 25.67 -12.48 -25.37
C GLU A 98 26.49 -12.99 -24.18
N ILE A 99 27.51 -12.24 -23.76
CA ILE A 99 28.28 -12.55 -22.54
C ILE A 99 27.33 -12.46 -21.35
N GLN A 100 26.92 -13.60 -20.81
CA GLN A 100 26.09 -13.66 -19.61
C GLN A 100 26.94 -13.47 -18.36
N ILE A 101 26.44 -12.65 -17.44
CA ILE A 101 27.08 -12.36 -16.16
C ILE A 101 26.19 -12.89 -15.05
N ILE A 102 26.50 -14.09 -14.55
CA ILE A 102 25.67 -14.75 -13.53
C ILE A 102 26.30 -14.69 -12.13
N ASN A 103 27.59 -14.35 -12.03
CA ASN A 103 28.29 -14.21 -10.76
C ASN A 103 29.46 -13.20 -10.84
N SER A 104 30.09 -12.95 -9.68
CA SER A 104 31.21 -12.02 -9.58
C SER A 104 32.45 -12.43 -10.37
N GLN A 105 32.64 -13.73 -10.65
CA GLN A 105 33.76 -14.20 -11.47
C GLN A 105 33.60 -13.81 -12.94
N ASP A 106 32.37 -13.81 -13.46
CA ASP A 106 32.08 -13.34 -14.82
C ASP A 106 32.34 -11.83 -14.95
N VAL A 107 31.96 -11.06 -13.92
CA VAL A 107 32.29 -9.63 -13.81
C VAL A 107 33.80 -9.43 -13.92
N LEU A 108 34.60 -10.19 -13.17
CA LEU A 108 36.06 -10.11 -13.22
C LEU A 108 36.63 -10.43 -14.60
N ASN A 109 36.07 -11.43 -15.29
CA ASN A 109 36.53 -11.82 -16.62
C ASN A 109 36.32 -10.65 -17.61
N VAL A 110 35.15 -10.01 -17.55
CA VAL A 110 34.75 -8.87 -18.40
C VAL A 110 35.50 -7.58 -18.07
N THR A 111 35.97 -7.41 -16.83
CA THR A 111 36.68 -6.20 -16.36
C THR A 111 38.16 -6.43 -16.05
N SER A 112 38.73 -7.55 -16.50
CA SER A 112 40.11 -7.96 -16.19
C SER A 112 41.17 -6.91 -16.56
N GLU A 113 40.94 -6.15 -17.64
CA GLU A 113 41.81 -5.06 -18.11
C GLU A 113 41.95 -3.88 -17.13
N PHE A 114 41.03 -3.71 -16.17
CA PHE A 114 41.02 -2.62 -15.20
C PHE A 114 41.77 -2.98 -13.90
N ARG A 115 41.98 -4.27 -13.64
CA ARG A 115 42.57 -4.79 -12.39
C ARG A 115 43.96 -4.21 -12.08
N ASN A 116 44.77 -3.99 -13.12
CA ASN A 116 46.16 -3.54 -13.00
C ASN A 116 46.36 -2.07 -13.38
N LYS A 117 45.28 -1.29 -13.50
CA LYS A 117 45.38 0.13 -13.83
C LYS A 117 45.91 0.90 -12.63
N LYS A 118 46.86 1.82 -12.88
CA LYS A 118 47.49 2.66 -11.86
C LYS A 118 46.58 3.78 -11.34
N LYS A 119 45.47 4.07 -12.03
CA LYS A 119 44.45 5.03 -11.62
C LYS A 119 43.19 4.28 -11.19
N GLU A 120 42.42 4.87 -10.27
CA GLU A 120 41.08 4.41 -9.93
C GLU A 120 40.14 4.62 -11.11
N HIS A 121 39.30 3.63 -11.39
CA HIS A 121 38.28 3.63 -12.43
C HIS A 121 37.00 3.07 -11.82
N LEU A 122 35.90 3.75 -12.11
CA LEU A 122 34.57 3.23 -11.87
C LEU A 122 33.97 2.82 -13.21
N ILE A 123 33.59 1.56 -13.33
CA ILE A 123 33.02 0.95 -14.53
C ILE A 123 31.59 0.52 -14.23
N SER A 124 30.68 0.71 -15.19
CA SER A 124 29.32 0.20 -15.15
C SER A 124 29.13 -0.85 -16.25
N LEU A 125 28.56 -1.99 -15.87
CA LEU A 125 28.14 -3.06 -16.77
C LEU A 125 26.61 -3.05 -16.82
N TYR A 126 26.06 -2.80 -17.99
CA TYR A 126 24.62 -2.72 -18.22
C TYR A 126 24.11 -4.05 -18.77
N LEU A 127 23.12 -4.63 -18.10
CA LEU A 127 22.64 -5.98 -18.38
C LEU A 127 21.18 -5.97 -18.84
N ASN A 128 20.81 -6.96 -19.65
CA ASN A 128 19.42 -7.20 -20.00
C ASN A 128 18.72 -8.14 -18.99
N ALA A 129 17.44 -8.44 -19.22
CA ALA A 129 16.63 -9.26 -18.32
C ALA A 129 17.10 -10.73 -18.17
N ARG A 130 18.06 -11.18 -18.99
CA ARG A 130 18.71 -12.51 -18.89
C ARG A 130 20.15 -12.41 -18.39
N ASN A 131 20.51 -11.28 -17.76
CA ASN A 131 21.87 -10.94 -17.35
C ASN A 131 22.91 -10.94 -18.49
N GLY A 132 22.48 -10.77 -19.74
CA GLY A 132 23.36 -10.58 -20.87
C GLY A 132 23.95 -9.17 -20.88
N LEU A 133 25.27 -9.05 -21.05
CA LEU A 133 25.97 -7.77 -21.13
C LEU A 133 25.58 -7.01 -22.39
N ILE A 134 24.88 -5.89 -22.22
CA ILE A 134 24.50 -4.98 -23.31
C ILE A 134 25.65 -4.02 -23.61
N LYS A 135 26.21 -3.40 -22.56
CA LYS A 135 27.22 -2.34 -22.69
C LYS A 135 28.12 -2.31 -21.45
N LYS A 136 29.42 -2.05 -21.67
CA LYS A 136 30.43 -1.79 -20.64
C LYS A 136 30.93 -0.35 -20.79
N GLU A 137 30.93 0.43 -19.73
CA GLU A 137 31.29 1.85 -19.78
C GLU A 137 32.09 2.31 -18.57
N THR A 138 33.13 3.10 -18.80
CA THR A 138 33.92 3.72 -17.74
C THR A 138 33.30 5.07 -17.38
N ILE A 139 32.82 5.19 -16.16
CA ILE A 139 32.10 6.38 -15.65
C ILE A 139 33.10 7.43 -15.14
N SER A 140 34.13 7.00 -14.42
CA SER A 140 35.14 7.91 -13.86
C SER A 140 36.54 7.31 -13.94
N VAL A 141 37.55 8.19 -14.04
CA VAL A 141 38.98 7.86 -14.01
C VAL A 141 39.71 8.87 -13.11
N GLY A 142 40.22 8.44 -11.95
CA GLY A 142 40.91 9.30 -10.98
C GLY A 142 40.26 9.25 -9.58
N ILE A 143 40.67 10.19 -8.70
CA ILE A 143 40.19 10.25 -7.32
C ILE A 143 38.68 10.49 -7.30
N LEU A 144 37.92 9.55 -6.74
CA LEU A 144 36.49 9.70 -6.50
C LEU A 144 36.22 10.77 -5.44
N ASP A 145 35.98 12.01 -5.88
CA ASP A 145 35.57 13.12 -5.03
C ASP A 145 34.03 13.21 -4.94
N LYS A 146 33.51 13.61 -3.77
CA LYS A 146 32.05 13.61 -3.45
C LYS A 146 31.19 14.44 -4.41
N THR A 147 31.81 15.34 -5.17
CA THR A 147 31.16 16.32 -6.04
C THR A 147 31.01 15.88 -7.50
N LEU A 148 31.69 14.82 -7.94
CA LEU A 148 31.80 14.50 -9.37
C LEU A 148 31.00 13.29 -9.83
N LEU A 149 30.64 12.34 -8.95
CA LEU A 149 29.90 11.16 -9.36
C LEU A 149 28.39 11.34 -9.12
N HIS A 150 27.69 11.82 -10.14
CA HIS A 150 26.23 11.93 -10.10
C HIS A 150 25.55 10.65 -10.58
N PRO A 151 24.48 10.15 -9.91
CA PRO A 151 23.72 8.99 -10.37
C PRO A 151 23.27 9.10 -11.84
N ARG A 152 22.94 10.32 -12.29
CA ARG A 152 22.55 10.58 -13.70
C ARG A 152 23.58 10.07 -14.71
N GLU A 153 24.87 10.10 -14.39
CA GLU A 153 25.95 9.69 -15.30
C GLU A 153 26.06 8.16 -15.40
N ILE A 154 25.57 7.44 -14.39
CA ILE A 154 25.50 5.98 -14.35
C ILE A 154 24.19 5.49 -14.96
N PHE A 155 23.08 6.17 -14.70
CA PHE A 155 21.75 5.72 -15.17
C PHE A 155 21.38 6.23 -16.57
N SER A 156 21.92 7.36 -17.06
CA SER A 156 21.66 7.82 -18.44
C SER A 156 22.05 6.76 -19.47
N PRO A 157 23.25 6.15 -19.41
CA PRO A 157 23.61 5.12 -20.38
C PRO A 157 22.85 3.80 -20.16
N ALA A 158 22.41 3.52 -18.93
CA ALA A 158 21.53 2.38 -18.65
C ALA A 158 20.19 2.52 -19.38
N ILE A 159 19.59 3.71 -19.34
CA ILE A 159 18.33 4.01 -20.04
C ILE A 159 18.54 3.97 -21.56
N GLU A 160 19.59 4.62 -22.07
CA GLU A 160 19.90 4.64 -23.50
C GLU A 160 20.10 3.23 -24.10
N SER A 161 20.62 2.31 -23.29
CA SER A 161 20.86 0.92 -23.68
C SER A 161 19.70 -0.04 -23.36
N ASN A 162 18.60 0.45 -22.79
CA ASN A 162 17.47 -0.37 -22.29
C ASN A 162 17.93 -1.48 -21.32
N ALA A 163 18.84 -1.14 -20.41
CA ALA A 163 19.31 -2.05 -19.39
C ALA A 163 18.19 -2.41 -18.41
N ALA A 164 18.04 -3.71 -18.13
CA ALA A 164 17.15 -4.19 -17.09
C ALA A 164 17.79 -4.07 -15.69
N SER A 165 19.12 -4.02 -15.61
CA SER A 165 19.89 -3.94 -14.38
C SER A 165 21.32 -3.51 -14.67
N LEU A 166 22.09 -3.18 -13.63
CA LEU A 166 23.51 -2.84 -13.78
C LEU A 166 24.39 -3.41 -12.66
N ILE A 167 25.68 -3.58 -12.95
CA ILE A 167 26.73 -3.94 -12.00
C ILE A 167 27.82 -2.88 -12.05
N LEU A 168 28.27 -2.42 -10.89
CA LEU A 168 29.35 -1.45 -10.79
C LEU A 168 30.65 -2.13 -10.39
N VAL A 169 31.75 -1.66 -10.95
CA VAL A 169 33.08 -2.18 -10.68
C VAL A 169 34.03 -1.05 -10.37
N HIS A 170 34.69 -1.09 -9.21
CA HIS A 170 35.67 -0.09 -8.79
C HIS A 170 37.04 -0.75 -8.62
N ASN A 171 38.06 -0.27 -9.35
CA ASN A 171 39.43 -0.80 -9.15
C ASN A 171 40.20 -0.01 -8.09
N HIS A 172 40.85 -0.72 -7.18
CA HIS A 172 41.76 -0.16 -6.17
C HIS A 172 43.23 -0.39 -6.56
N PRO A 173 43.99 0.66 -6.97
CA PRO A 173 45.38 0.52 -7.35
C PRO A 173 46.32 0.13 -6.19
N THR A 174 45.90 0.35 -4.94
CA THR A 174 46.65 0.05 -3.71
C THR A 174 46.79 -1.46 -3.46
N GLY A 175 45.99 -2.28 -4.14
CA GLY A 175 45.98 -3.73 -4.00
C GLY A 175 45.08 -4.24 -2.86
N ASP A 176 44.49 -3.37 -2.05
CA ASP A 176 43.44 -3.75 -1.10
C ASP A 176 42.09 -3.83 -1.82
N TYR A 177 41.35 -4.91 -1.60
CA TYR A 177 40.03 -5.11 -2.18
C TYR A 177 38.91 -4.86 -1.16
N ALA A 178 39.22 -4.51 0.09
CA ALA A 178 38.23 -4.11 1.08
C ALA A 178 37.52 -2.80 0.68
N PRO A 179 36.21 -2.68 0.93
CA PRO A 179 35.47 -1.46 0.65
C PRO A 179 35.89 -0.33 1.59
N SER A 180 36.11 0.85 1.02
CA SER A 180 36.28 2.07 1.80
C SER A 180 34.94 2.56 2.36
N GLU A 181 34.97 3.43 3.37
CA GLU A 181 33.75 4.13 3.83
C GLU A 181 33.03 4.86 2.68
N ARG A 182 33.78 5.31 1.67
CA ARG A 182 33.22 5.99 0.50
C ARG A 182 32.47 5.03 -0.40
N ASP A 183 33.02 3.83 -0.64
CA ASP A 183 32.35 2.79 -1.42
C ASP A 183 31.01 2.41 -0.79
N ASN A 184 30.97 2.28 0.54
CA ASN A 184 29.75 2.01 1.30
C ASN A 184 28.67 3.10 1.13
N VAL A 185 29.07 4.38 1.14
CA VAL A 185 28.15 5.50 0.94
C VAL A 185 27.67 5.57 -0.51
N ILE A 186 28.56 5.32 -1.47
CA ILE A 186 28.26 5.35 -2.91
C ILE A 186 27.26 4.26 -3.25
N ILE A 187 27.52 3.00 -2.85
CA ILE A 187 26.64 1.89 -3.19
C ILE A 187 25.25 2.06 -2.61
N LYS A 188 25.13 2.55 -1.37
CA LYS A 188 23.82 2.81 -0.75
C LYS A 188 22.99 3.80 -1.57
N LYS A 189 23.59 4.94 -1.96
CA LYS A 189 22.91 5.95 -2.79
C LYS A 189 22.54 5.44 -4.18
N LEU A 190 23.36 4.57 -4.76
CA LEU A 190 23.12 4.03 -6.10
C LEU A 190 22.08 2.92 -6.10
N ILE A 191 21.96 2.13 -5.03
CA ILE A 191 20.86 1.19 -4.84
C ILE A 191 19.52 1.96 -4.75
N GLU A 192 19.46 3.01 -3.93
CA GLU A 192 18.29 3.89 -3.82
C GLU A 192 17.93 4.51 -5.19
N ALA A 193 18.90 5.06 -5.90
CA ALA A 193 18.69 5.60 -7.24
C ALA A 193 18.24 4.51 -8.24
N GLY A 194 18.80 3.31 -8.18
CA GLY A 194 18.42 2.20 -9.05
C GLY A 194 16.99 1.73 -8.83
N GLN A 195 16.54 1.72 -7.58
CA GLN A 195 15.13 1.50 -7.23
C GLN A 195 14.23 2.58 -7.85
N ILE A 196 14.64 3.85 -7.76
CA ILE A 196 13.92 5.00 -8.36
C ILE A 196 13.92 4.97 -9.89
N MET A 197 14.96 4.45 -10.52
CA MET A 197 15.00 4.39 -11.98
C MET A 197 14.36 3.12 -12.54
N GLY A 198 13.96 2.18 -11.68
CA GLY A 198 13.50 0.84 -12.10
C GLY A 198 14.61 0.00 -12.75
N ILE A 199 15.88 0.32 -12.46
CA ILE A 199 17.07 -0.37 -12.96
C ILE A 199 17.91 -0.77 -11.74
N PRO A 200 17.67 -1.96 -11.13
CA PRO A 200 18.36 -2.37 -9.92
C PRO A 200 19.88 -2.50 -10.13
N VAL A 201 20.64 -2.11 -9.10
CA VAL A 201 22.08 -2.36 -9.00
C VAL A 201 22.26 -3.75 -8.38
N ILE A 202 22.71 -4.72 -9.17
CA ILE A 202 22.82 -6.13 -8.76
C ILE A 202 24.00 -6.33 -7.80
N ASP A 203 25.15 -5.74 -8.13
CA ASP A 203 26.37 -5.87 -7.33
C ASP A 203 27.27 -4.64 -7.50
N PHE A 204 28.11 -4.44 -6.50
CA PHE A 204 29.24 -3.52 -6.52
C PHE A 204 30.49 -4.33 -6.25
N VAL A 205 31.37 -4.42 -7.24
CA VAL A 205 32.55 -5.27 -7.18
C VAL A 205 33.80 -4.42 -7.10
N ILE A 206 34.55 -4.56 -6.01
CA ILE A 206 35.85 -3.93 -5.87
C ILE A 206 36.91 -4.90 -6.38
N ILE A 207 37.74 -4.46 -7.31
CA ILE A 207 38.79 -5.29 -7.92
C ILE A 207 40.17 -4.74 -7.60
N SER A 208 41.09 -5.61 -7.23
CA SER A 208 42.48 -5.26 -6.98
C SER A 208 43.43 -6.31 -7.54
N SER A 209 44.73 -6.02 -7.58
CA SER A 209 45.73 -7.01 -7.97
C SER A 209 45.72 -8.27 -7.08
N LYS A 210 45.33 -8.14 -5.80
CA LYS A 210 45.34 -9.24 -4.82
C LYS A 210 44.04 -10.03 -4.73
N GLY A 211 42.92 -9.50 -5.22
CA GLY A 211 41.62 -10.17 -5.12
C GLY A 211 40.45 -9.28 -5.52
N CYS A 212 39.24 -9.68 -5.14
CA CYS A 212 38.02 -8.91 -5.33
C CYS A 212 37.11 -8.99 -4.12
N PHE A 213 36.30 -7.96 -3.92
CA PHE A 213 35.19 -7.95 -2.97
C PHE A 213 33.88 -7.74 -3.72
N SER A 214 32.87 -8.53 -3.41
CA SER A 214 31.51 -8.40 -3.94
C SER A 214 30.58 -8.08 -2.77
N PHE A 215 29.84 -6.98 -2.89
CA PHE A 215 28.86 -6.58 -1.89
C PHE A 215 27.67 -7.55 -1.83
N PHE A 216 27.30 -8.13 -2.97
CA PHE A 216 26.27 -9.16 -3.06
C PHE A 216 26.63 -10.41 -2.24
N ASN A 217 27.85 -10.94 -2.43
CA ASN A 217 28.31 -12.16 -1.74
C ASN A 217 28.50 -11.94 -0.23
N SER A 218 28.83 -10.73 0.22
CA SER A 218 28.99 -10.42 1.64
C SER A 218 27.66 -10.34 2.41
N SER A 219 26.56 -10.07 1.73
CA SER A 219 25.25 -9.81 2.35
C SER A 219 24.36 -11.07 2.41
N ASN A 220 24.57 -12.02 1.51
CA ASN A 220 23.79 -13.26 1.43
C ASN A 220 24.49 -14.43 2.14
N LYS A 221 23.93 -14.90 3.28
CA LYS A 221 24.42 -16.09 4.02
C LYS A 221 24.00 -17.44 3.44
N VAL A 222 23.26 -17.47 2.32
CA VAL A 222 22.76 -18.69 1.66
C VAL A 222 23.48 -18.91 0.34
N LYS A 223 24.13 -20.08 0.18
CA LYS A 223 24.86 -20.52 -1.02
C LYS A 223 23.90 -20.93 -2.16
N THR A 224 23.19 -19.99 -2.74
CA THR A 224 22.61 -20.14 -4.09
C THR A 224 23.14 -18.97 -4.92
N LEU A 225 23.80 -19.31 -6.04
CA LEU A 225 24.96 -18.59 -6.56
C LEU A 225 24.69 -17.83 -7.87
N ASP A 226 23.46 -17.36 -8.06
CA ASP A 226 23.07 -16.66 -9.29
C ASP A 226 22.65 -15.22 -8.97
N TYR A 227 23.19 -14.26 -9.72
CA TYR A 227 22.67 -12.91 -9.77
C TYR A 227 21.22 -12.93 -10.26
N ILE A 228 20.27 -12.84 -9.34
CA ILE A 228 18.86 -12.71 -9.68
C ILE A 228 18.53 -11.23 -9.68
N ALA A 229 18.07 -10.72 -10.81
CA ALA A 229 17.51 -9.37 -10.91
C ALA A 229 16.10 -9.34 -10.27
N GLU A 230 16.01 -9.58 -8.96
CA GLU A 230 14.80 -9.34 -8.18
C GLU A 230 14.74 -7.86 -7.82
N GLY A 231 14.38 -7.03 -8.79
CA GLY A 231 13.86 -5.69 -8.53
C GLY A 231 12.35 -5.78 -8.46
N GLU A 232 11.74 -5.42 -7.32
CA GLU A 232 10.34 -4.98 -7.34
C GLU A 232 10.26 -3.83 -8.34
N LEU A 233 9.62 -4.08 -9.48
CA LEU A 233 9.40 -3.09 -10.52
C LEU A 233 8.33 -2.11 -10.02
N ARG A 234 8.78 -1.18 -9.19
CA ARG A 234 8.02 -0.03 -8.74
C ARG A 234 7.70 0.83 -9.97
N THR A 235 6.43 1.11 -10.17
CA THR A 235 5.96 1.97 -11.24
C THR A 235 6.45 3.40 -11.01
N LEU A 236 6.43 4.25 -12.05
CA LEU A 236 6.74 5.68 -11.90
C LEU A 236 5.92 6.33 -10.75
N TRP A 237 4.73 5.80 -10.45
CA TRP A 237 3.86 6.23 -9.36
C TRP A 237 4.38 5.84 -7.97
N ASP A 238 5.09 4.73 -7.86
CA ASP A 238 5.71 4.26 -6.61
C ASP A 238 7.00 5.03 -6.26
N LEU A 239 7.45 5.92 -7.16
CA LEU A 239 8.71 6.67 -7.09
C LEU A 239 8.50 8.19 -7.09
N LEU A 240 7.29 8.63 -7.41
CA LEU A 240 6.83 10.02 -7.31
C LEU A 240 6.27 10.35 -5.90
N GLU A 241 6.22 9.36 -5.00
CA GLU A 241 6.19 9.57 -3.55
C GLU A 241 7.66 9.79 -3.11
N GLU A 242 8.25 11.00 -3.11
CA GLU A 242 8.15 12.09 -2.10
C GLU A 242 8.89 13.35 -2.65
N ASP A 243 8.46 14.59 -2.38
CA ASP A 243 8.90 15.40 -1.23
C ASP A 243 7.84 16.45 -0.88
N LYS A 244 7.25 16.38 0.31
CA LYS A 244 6.58 17.52 0.95
C LYS A 244 7.26 17.86 2.28
N ILE A 245 7.98 18.98 2.25
CA ILE A 245 8.40 19.88 3.33
C ILE A 245 8.33 19.30 4.76
N SER A 246 9.46 18.75 5.22
CA SER A 246 9.74 18.56 6.65
C SER A 246 10.17 19.90 7.26
N TYR A 247 9.43 20.38 8.27
CA TYR A 247 9.94 21.40 9.17
C TYR A 247 10.77 20.74 10.28
N THR A 248 12.02 21.16 10.37
CA THR A 248 12.98 20.83 11.42
C THR A 248 12.45 21.12 12.83
N LYS A 249 12.42 20.11 13.71
CA LYS A 249 12.84 20.23 15.12
C LYS A 249 13.63 18.99 15.49
N SER A 250 14.80 19.21 16.09
CA SER A 250 15.70 18.17 16.59
C SER A 250 15.03 17.35 17.68
N PHE A 251 14.83 16.04 17.45
CA PHE A 251 14.39 15.11 18.47
C PHE A 251 15.60 14.44 19.12
N THR A 252 15.63 14.44 20.45
CA THR A 252 16.41 13.47 21.21
C THR A 252 15.56 12.21 21.26
N VAL A 253 16.04 11.14 20.63
CA VAL A 253 15.41 9.82 20.69
C VAL A 253 15.33 9.38 22.15
N ALA A 254 14.12 9.32 22.72
CA ALA A 254 13.87 8.48 23.87
C ALA A 254 14.06 7.01 23.44
N SER A 255 14.80 6.27 24.24
CA SER A 255 15.24 4.89 23.97
C SER A 255 14.14 4.03 23.36
N HIS A 256 14.41 3.52 22.16
CA HIS A 256 13.55 2.63 21.39
C HIS A 256 12.84 1.57 22.26
N HIS A 257 11.52 1.63 22.31
CA HIS A 257 10.70 0.43 22.45
C HIS A 257 10.11 0.16 21.07
N HIS A 258 10.87 -0.57 20.24
CA HIS A 258 10.33 -1.09 19.00
C HIS A 258 9.17 -2.01 19.35
N PHE A 259 7.95 -1.53 19.10
CA PHE A 259 6.73 -2.31 19.25
C PHE A 259 6.77 -3.55 18.36
N LYS A 260 6.64 -4.71 19.00
CA LYS A 260 6.24 -5.96 18.36
C LYS A 260 5.03 -6.43 19.15
N SER A 261 3.82 -6.38 18.57
CA SER A 261 2.68 -7.03 19.21
C SER A 261 3.04 -8.49 19.41
N GLU A 262 2.96 -9.00 20.63
CA GLU A 262 3.03 -10.44 20.83
C GLU A 262 1.92 -11.09 20.00
N GLU A 263 2.30 -12.06 19.17
CA GLU A 263 1.28 -12.82 18.46
C GLU A 263 0.47 -13.60 19.50
N PRO A 264 -0.87 -13.49 19.46
CA PRO A 264 -1.69 -14.21 20.41
C PRO A 264 -1.46 -15.73 20.23
N PRO A 265 -1.57 -16.53 21.29
CA PRO A 265 -1.42 -17.98 21.18
C PRO A 265 -2.38 -18.58 20.15
N ASP A 266 -2.07 -19.77 19.65
CA ASP A 266 -2.98 -20.48 18.75
C ASP A 266 -4.38 -20.60 19.35
N GLY A 267 -5.40 -20.37 18.52
CA GLY A 267 -6.79 -20.32 18.96
C GLY A 267 -7.23 -19.01 19.59
N HIS A 268 -6.32 -18.03 19.74
CA HIS A 268 -6.64 -16.71 20.26
C HIS A 268 -6.63 -15.62 19.18
N PHE A 269 -7.14 -14.44 19.54
CA PHE A 269 -7.02 -13.23 18.74
C PHE A 269 -6.80 -12.01 19.63
N SER A 270 -6.17 -10.98 19.07
CA SER A 270 -5.94 -9.71 19.73
C SER A 270 -6.92 -8.65 19.24
N LEU A 271 -7.09 -7.60 20.05
CA LEU A 271 -8.06 -6.54 19.82
C LEU A 271 -7.92 -5.89 18.42
N GLN A 272 -6.69 -5.66 17.94
CA GLN A 272 -6.41 -5.08 16.63
C GLN A 272 -6.85 -5.93 15.43
N ASN A 273 -7.21 -7.21 15.62
CA ASN A 273 -7.62 -8.08 14.52
C ASN A 273 -9.01 -7.76 13.95
N ARG A 274 -9.77 -6.85 14.57
CA ARG A 274 -11.09 -6.43 14.07
C ARG A 274 -10.97 -5.52 12.86
N ARG A 275 -11.74 -5.80 11.80
CA ARG A 275 -11.86 -4.87 10.67
C ARG A 275 -12.80 -3.74 11.06
N TYR A 276 -12.23 -2.57 11.29
CA TYR A 276 -12.96 -1.40 11.74
C TYR A 276 -12.46 -0.14 11.03
N LEU A 277 -13.38 0.73 10.65
CA LEU A 277 -13.09 1.95 9.92
C LEU A 277 -12.37 2.93 10.84
N GLY A 278 -11.24 3.47 10.38
CA GLY A 278 -10.47 4.45 11.16
C GLY A 278 -9.61 3.85 12.28
N ASN A 279 -9.39 2.53 12.30
CA ASN A 279 -8.56 1.87 13.31
C ASN A 279 -7.14 2.48 13.36
N LYS A 280 -6.75 2.96 14.55
CA LYS A 280 -5.51 3.70 14.84
C LYS A 280 -4.28 2.84 15.12
N TYR A 281 -4.34 1.53 14.89
CA TYR A 281 -3.22 0.61 15.13
C TYR A 281 -1.90 1.05 14.49
N ARG A 282 -1.95 1.62 13.28
CA ARG A 282 -0.75 2.13 12.56
C ARG A 282 -0.18 3.44 13.13
N LEU A 283 -0.95 4.15 13.95
CA LEU A 283 -0.55 5.43 14.57
C LEU A 283 -0.07 5.27 16.01
N LEU A 284 -0.16 4.07 16.61
CA LEU A 284 0.14 3.86 18.03
C LEU A 284 1.52 4.41 18.44
N GLY A 285 2.58 4.07 17.71
CA GLY A 285 3.91 4.60 18.01
C GLY A 285 4.01 6.13 17.92
N PHE A 286 3.27 6.75 16.99
CA PHE A 286 3.25 8.21 16.86
C PHE A 286 2.52 8.89 18.03
N ILE A 287 1.40 8.31 18.48
CA ILE A 287 0.65 8.78 19.64
C ILE A 287 1.48 8.59 20.92
N GLU A 288 2.17 7.47 21.06
CA GLU A 288 3.06 7.14 22.17
C GLU A 288 4.23 8.12 22.27
N ASP A 289 4.90 8.44 21.15
CA ASP A 289 5.99 9.41 21.11
C ASP A 289 5.54 10.79 21.62
N ILE A 290 4.35 11.25 21.21
CA ILE A 290 3.80 12.55 21.63
C ILE A 290 3.47 12.54 23.12
N ILE A 291 2.86 11.46 23.64
CA ILE A 291 2.52 11.35 25.06
C ILE A 291 3.79 11.32 25.91
N ALA A 292 4.79 10.53 25.51
CA ALA A 292 6.08 10.44 26.19
C ALA A 292 6.81 11.79 26.22
N GLU A 293 6.77 12.56 25.13
CA GLU A 293 7.40 13.89 25.06
C GLU A 293 6.64 14.93 25.90
N LYS A 294 5.30 14.91 25.86
CA LYS A 294 4.49 16.06 26.29
C LYS A 294 3.76 15.91 27.61
N CYS A 295 3.36 14.69 27.97
CA CYS A 295 2.41 14.45 29.06
C CYS A 295 3.09 14.12 30.40
N GLY A 296 4.37 13.70 30.39
CA GLY A 296 5.03 13.24 31.62
C GLY A 296 4.37 11.98 32.19
N PRO A 297 4.42 11.76 33.51
CA PRO A 297 3.74 10.63 34.15
C PRO A 297 2.21 10.71 33.96
N VAL A 298 1.61 9.61 33.50
CA VAL A 298 0.17 9.48 33.26
C VAL A 298 -0.37 8.44 34.21
N GLU A 299 -1.33 8.81 35.07
CA GLU A 299 -2.01 7.87 35.97
C GLU A 299 -3.37 7.45 35.40
N THR A 300 -3.98 8.30 34.58
CA THR A 300 -5.30 8.07 33.98
C THR A 300 -5.32 8.46 32.50
N PHE A 301 -5.67 7.51 31.64
CA PHE A 301 -5.77 7.69 30.19
C PHE A 301 -7.21 7.43 29.73
N CYS A 302 -7.84 8.41 29.09
CA CYS A 302 -9.21 8.28 28.58
C CYS A 302 -9.22 8.21 27.06
N ASP A 303 -9.74 7.11 26.52
CA ASP A 303 -10.09 6.94 25.11
C ASP A 303 -11.61 7.04 24.96
N ILE A 304 -12.12 8.26 24.75
CA ILE A 304 -13.57 8.54 24.84
C ILE A 304 -14.36 8.15 23.59
N PHE A 305 -13.65 7.94 22.47
CA PHE A 305 -14.18 7.48 21.18
C PHE A 305 -13.42 6.22 20.74
N ALA A 306 -13.43 5.20 21.59
CA ALA A 306 -12.49 4.10 21.51
C ALA A 306 -12.59 3.26 20.23
N GLY A 307 -13.79 3.08 19.66
CA GLY A 307 -13.99 2.27 18.47
C GLY A 307 -13.52 0.83 18.68
N THR A 308 -12.33 0.49 18.17
CA THR A 308 -11.70 -0.80 18.46
C THR A 308 -11.08 -0.87 19.85
N GLY A 309 -10.61 0.24 20.40
CA GLY A 309 -9.90 0.33 21.69
C GLY A 309 -8.39 0.20 21.60
N VAL A 310 -7.81 0.22 20.40
CA VAL A 310 -6.35 -0.04 20.20
C VAL A 310 -5.47 1.01 20.88
N VAL A 311 -5.96 2.25 21.02
CA VAL A 311 -5.20 3.32 21.66
C VAL A 311 -5.28 3.15 23.17
N GLY A 312 -6.46 3.00 23.75
CA GLY A 312 -6.61 2.67 25.18
C GLY A 312 -5.84 1.41 25.61
N GLU A 313 -5.93 0.31 24.85
CA GLU A 313 -5.19 -0.93 25.11
C GLU A 313 -3.67 -0.71 25.12
N ARG A 314 -3.15 0.17 24.25
CA ARG A 314 -1.70 0.43 24.15
C ARG A 314 -1.11 1.01 25.44
N PHE A 315 -1.89 1.80 26.17
CA PHE A 315 -1.49 2.42 27.44
C PHE A 315 -1.97 1.61 28.65
N ASN A 316 -2.65 0.49 28.45
CA ASN A 316 -3.20 -0.33 29.51
C ASN A 316 -2.09 -1.05 30.28
N ASP A 317 -1.78 -0.53 31.46
CA ASP A 317 -0.79 -1.05 32.39
C ASP A 317 -1.37 -1.03 33.82
N ARG A 318 -0.77 -1.79 34.73
CA ARG A 318 -1.21 -1.83 36.15
C ARG A 318 -1.17 -0.47 36.83
N GLU A 319 -0.26 0.41 36.38
CA GLU A 319 -0.08 1.75 36.95
C GLU A 319 -0.95 2.82 36.27
N ILE A 320 -1.58 2.52 35.13
CA ILE A 320 -2.38 3.47 34.35
C ILE A 320 -3.82 3.01 34.27
N ALA A 321 -4.74 3.75 34.87
CA ALA A 321 -6.17 3.50 34.77
C ALA A 321 -6.70 3.93 33.39
N ILE A 322 -7.29 3.00 32.63
CA ILE A 322 -7.89 3.27 31.33
C ILE A 322 -9.38 3.53 31.48
N ILE A 323 -9.83 4.68 30.97
CA ILE A 323 -11.25 4.99 30.78
C ILE A 323 -11.57 4.85 29.30
N SER A 324 -12.32 3.81 28.91
CA SER A 324 -12.69 3.57 27.52
C SER A 324 -14.19 3.77 27.31
N ASN A 325 -14.58 4.44 26.23
CA ASN A 325 -15.98 4.66 25.90
C ASN A 325 -16.24 4.53 24.41
N ASP A 326 -17.41 3.99 24.05
CA ASP A 326 -17.93 4.07 22.69
C ASP A 326 -19.46 4.11 22.70
N LEU A 327 -20.05 4.83 21.74
CA LEU A 327 -21.50 4.94 21.60
C LEU A 327 -22.13 3.62 21.11
N LEU A 328 -21.43 2.85 20.27
CA LEU A 328 -21.93 1.58 19.75
C LEU A 328 -21.75 0.46 20.78
N TYR A 329 -22.84 -0.22 21.09
CA TYR A 329 -22.86 -1.33 22.03
C TYR A 329 -21.98 -2.50 21.58
N SER A 330 -21.89 -2.76 20.27
CA SER A 330 -20.98 -3.78 19.74
C SER A 330 -19.50 -3.47 19.97
N ASN A 331 -19.13 -2.19 20.09
CA ASN A 331 -17.78 -1.81 20.49
C ASN A 331 -17.61 -1.94 21.99
N TYR A 332 -18.57 -1.43 22.78
CA TYR A 332 -18.58 -1.56 24.24
C TYR A 332 -18.36 -3.00 24.70
N ILE A 333 -19.07 -3.99 24.12
CA ILE A 333 -18.87 -5.41 24.47
C ILE A 333 -17.41 -5.84 24.28
N CYS A 334 -16.81 -5.48 23.14
CA CYS A 334 -15.42 -5.82 22.85
C CYS A 334 -14.45 -5.10 23.80
N LEU A 335 -14.68 -3.81 24.06
CA LEU A 335 -13.88 -3.02 25.00
C LEU A 335 -13.97 -3.61 26.41
N HIS A 336 -15.16 -4.00 26.85
CA HIS A 336 -15.36 -4.62 28.16
C HIS A 336 -14.64 -5.96 28.24
N ALA A 337 -14.71 -6.79 27.20
CA ALA A 337 -14.01 -8.07 27.17
C ALA A 337 -12.48 -7.89 27.30
N PHE A 338 -11.88 -6.95 26.56
CA PHE A 338 -10.43 -6.75 26.56
C PHE A 338 -9.90 -5.90 27.73
N LEU A 339 -10.62 -4.86 28.14
CA LEU A 339 -10.16 -3.83 29.07
C LEU A 339 -10.91 -3.81 30.40
N GLY A 340 -12.10 -4.43 30.48
CA GLY A 340 -12.94 -4.40 31.68
C GLY A 340 -12.93 -5.68 32.53
N VAL A 341 -12.57 -6.83 31.94
CA VAL A 341 -12.56 -8.10 32.69
C VAL A 341 -11.28 -8.23 33.52
N CYS A 342 -11.45 -8.39 34.83
CA CYS A 342 -10.35 -8.42 35.82
C CYS A 342 -10.04 -9.82 36.35
N SER A 343 -10.95 -10.78 36.18
CA SER A 343 -10.79 -12.17 36.65
C SER A 343 -10.44 -13.12 35.52
N ASP A 344 -9.45 -13.98 35.75
CA ASP A 344 -9.10 -15.03 34.81
C ASP A 344 -10.19 -16.11 34.76
N VAL A 345 -11.03 -16.03 33.73
CA VAL A 345 -12.12 -16.96 33.42
C VAL A 345 -11.77 -17.91 32.27
N TYR A 346 -10.47 -18.04 31.95
CA TYR A 346 -9.98 -18.70 30.74
C TYR A 346 -10.54 -20.11 30.52
N ILE A 347 -10.52 -20.97 31.56
CA ILE A 347 -10.93 -22.37 31.43
C ILE A 347 -12.42 -22.49 31.08
N ASP A 348 -13.28 -21.69 31.71
CA ASP A 348 -14.73 -21.74 31.46
C ASP A 348 -15.06 -21.21 30.06
N VAL A 349 -14.45 -20.09 29.69
CA VAL A 349 -14.57 -19.49 28.35
C VAL A 349 -14.10 -20.46 27.27
N GLN A 350 -12.97 -21.15 27.46
CA GLN A 350 -12.45 -22.12 26.49
C GLN A 350 -13.45 -23.26 26.27
N ASN A 351 -13.98 -23.85 27.34
CA ASN A 351 -14.95 -24.95 27.26
C ASN A 351 -16.24 -24.51 26.55
N LYS A 352 -16.73 -23.29 26.86
CA LYS A 352 -17.92 -22.73 26.23
C LYS A 352 -17.69 -22.39 24.76
N ILE A 353 -16.54 -21.86 24.39
CA ILE A 353 -16.18 -21.63 22.98
C ILE A 353 -16.09 -22.95 22.20
N GLU A 354 -15.54 -24.01 22.79
CA GLU A 354 -15.52 -25.34 22.17
C GLU A 354 -16.95 -25.88 21.98
N LEU A 355 -17.81 -25.77 23.00
CA LEU A 355 -19.22 -26.13 22.92
C LEU A 355 -19.92 -25.37 21.78
N LEU A 356 -19.78 -24.05 21.73
CA LEU A 356 -20.39 -23.19 20.70
C LEU A 356 -19.88 -23.52 19.29
N ASN A 357 -18.59 -23.82 19.14
CA ASN A 357 -18.00 -24.23 17.87
C ASN A 357 -18.56 -25.57 17.35
N ASN A 358 -18.98 -26.46 18.25
CA ASN A 358 -19.55 -27.76 17.92
C ASN A 358 -21.06 -27.74 17.65
N ILE A 359 -21.73 -26.59 17.75
CA ILE A 359 -23.15 -26.46 17.41
C ILE A 359 -23.36 -26.70 15.90
N GLU A 360 -24.30 -27.59 15.59
CA GLU A 360 -24.78 -27.90 14.23
C GLU A 360 -26.28 -27.54 14.10
N PRO A 361 -26.61 -26.27 13.80
CA PRO A 361 -28.00 -25.85 13.74
C PRO A 361 -28.66 -26.33 12.45
N LYS A 362 -29.82 -26.95 12.60
CA LYS A 362 -30.64 -27.43 11.48
C LYS A 362 -31.77 -26.48 11.13
N GLU A 363 -32.32 -25.79 12.12
CA GLU A 363 -33.44 -24.86 11.99
C GLU A 363 -32.96 -23.47 11.55
N GLU A 364 -33.86 -22.74 10.89
CA GLU A 364 -33.66 -21.33 10.59
C GLU A 364 -33.93 -20.49 11.85
N ASN A 365 -33.26 -19.36 11.96
CA ASN A 365 -33.45 -18.39 13.04
C ASN A 365 -33.49 -16.97 12.46
N TYR A 366 -33.78 -16.00 13.32
CA TYR A 366 -33.86 -14.59 12.92
C TYR A 366 -32.62 -14.15 12.09
N PHE A 367 -31.42 -14.59 12.47
CA PHE A 367 -30.21 -14.15 11.79
C PHE A 367 -30.06 -14.77 10.40
N SER A 368 -30.39 -16.06 10.24
CA SER A 368 -30.32 -16.74 8.95
C SER A 368 -31.38 -16.27 7.97
N GLU A 369 -32.60 -16.04 8.44
CA GLU A 369 -33.70 -15.52 7.63
C GLU A 369 -33.40 -14.13 7.04
N ASN A 370 -32.72 -13.28 7.82
CA ASN A 370 -32.48 -11.90 7.43
C ASN A 370 -31.13 -11.67 6.74
N PHE A 371 -30.08 -12.38 7.14
CA PHE A 371 -28.70 -12.14 6.68
C PHE A 371 -28.06 -13.32 5.94
N GLY A 372 -28.73 -14.49 5.89
CA GLY A 372 -28.35 -15.62 5.05
C GLY A 372 -28.43 -15.29 3.57
N GLY A 373 -27.46 -15.78 2.79
CA GLY A 373 -27.38 -15.56 1.35
C GLY A 373 -27.00 -14.12 0.95
N THR A 374 -26.72 -13.25 1.92
CA THR A 374 -26.32 -11.85 1.71
C THR A 374 -24.95 -11.58 2.33
N TYR A 375 -24.91 -11.20 3.60
CA TYR A 375 -23.69 -10.97 4.37
C TYR A 375 -22.97 -12.28 4.70
N PHE A 376 -23.69 -13.39 4.79
CA PHE A 376 -23.15 -14.70 5.16
C PHE A 376 -23.71 -15.81 4.27
N SER A 377 -23.03 -16.95 4.20
CA SER A 377 -23.66 -18.17 3.70
C SER A 377 -24.84 -18.55 4.62
N ASN A 378 -25.85 -19.26 4.09
CA ASN A 378 -27.00 -19.69 4.90
C ASN A 378 -26.56 -20.57 6.10
N GLU A 379 -25.53 -21.39 5.90
CA GLU A 379 -24.94 -22.21 6.96
C GLU A 379 -24.30 -21.37 8.07
N ASN A 380 -23.44 -20.41 7.71
CA ASN A 380 -22.83 -19.52 8.70
C ASN A 380 -23.86 -18.65 9.40
N ALA A 381 -24.88 -18.16 8.68
CA ALA A 381 -25.93 -17.34 9.28
C ALA A 381 -26.75 -18.11 10.32
N ARG A 382 -27.14 -19.36 10.02
CA ARG A 382 -27.80 -20.24 11.00
C ARG A 382 -26.93 -20.46 12.22
N LYS A 383 -25.64 -20.74 11.99
CA LYS A 383 -24.68 -20.98 13.07
C LYS A 383 -24.45 -19.75 13.94
N ILE A 384 -24.33 -18.56 13.36
CA ILE A 384 -24.21 -17.30 14.10
C ILE A 384 -25.43 -17.09 15.00
N GLY A 385 -26.64 -17.24 14.46
CA GLY A 385 -27.85 -17.04 15.25
C GLY A 385 -28.00 -18.05 16.39
N ALA A 386 -27.74 -19.32 16.12
CA ALA A 386 -27.78 -20.36 17.14
C ALA A 386 -26.74 -20.12 18.24
N ILE A 387 -25.50 -19.77 17.88
CA ILE A 387 -24.45 -19.43 18.86
C ILE A 387 -24.90 -18.25 19.71
N ARG A 388 -25.45 -17.20 19.10
CA ARG A 388 -25.90 -16.00 19.82
C ARG A 388 -27.01 -16.30 20.83
N GLU A 389 -27.96 -17.16 20.47
CA GLU A 389 -29.02 -17.63 21.37
C GLU A 389 -28.46 -18.48 22.52
N HIS A 390 -27.50 -19.36 22.24
CA HIS A 390 -26.86 -20.19 23.27
C HIS A 390 -26.04 -19.37 24.26
N ILE A 391 -25.38 -18.28 23.82
CA ILE A 391 -24.63 -17.39 24.72
C ILE A 391 -25.52 -16.83 25.84
N GLU A 392 -26.79 -16.52 25.57
CA GLU A 392 -27.74 -16.05 26.62
C GLU A 392 -28.03 -17.12 27.68
N VAL A 393 -27.91 -18.40 27.32
CA VAL A 393 -28.23 -19.51 28.21
C VAL A 393 -27.02 -19.98 29.01
N ILE A 394 -25.83 -19.97 28.39
CA ILE A 394 -24.62 -20.57 28.99
C ILE A 394 -23.73 -19.57 29.73
N SER A 395 -23.96 -18.26 29.56
CA SER A 395 -23.16 -17.24 30.26
C SER A 395 -23.52 -17.20 31.75
N SER A 396 -22.50 -17.28 32.60
CA SER A 396 -22.62 -17.27 34.06
C SER A 396 -22.83 -15.85 34.59
N ASP A 397 -22.19 -14.87 33.95
CA ASP A 397 -22.22 -13.45 34.33
C ASP A 397 -22.00 -12.54 33.11
N SER A 398 -21.97 -11.22 33.36
CA SER A 398 -21.82 -10.22 32.31
C SER A 398 -20.44 -10.22 31.66
N ASP A 399 -19.37 -10.55 32.39
CA ASP A 399 -18.00 -10.53 31.88
C ASP A 399 -17.81 -11.66 30.89
N GLU A 400 -18.23 -12.85 31.28
CA GLU A 400 -18.19 -14.01 30.40
C GLU A 400 -19.10 -13.82 29.19
N LYS A 401 -20.31 -13.28 29.38
CA LYS A 401 -21.20 -12.93 28.27
C LYS A 401 -20.50 -12.00 27.28
N ASN A 402 -19.83 -10.95 27.77
CA ASN A 402 -19.10 -10.01 26.93
C ASN A 402 -17.94 -10.68 26.18
N ILE A 403 -17.20 -11.59 26.81
CA ILE A 403 -16.11 -12.35 26.18
C ILE A 403 -16.65 -13.24 25.05
N LEU A 404 -17.73 -14.00 25.30
CA LEU A 404 -18.33 -14.89 24.31
C LEU A 404 -18.94 -14.11 23.14
N LEU A 405 -19.60 -12.98 23.42
CA LEU A 405 -20.12 -12.09 22.38
C LEU A 405 -18.98 -11.44 21.58
N CYS A 406 -17.90 -11.00 22.22
CA CYS A 406 -16.71 -10.50 21.54
C CYS A 406 -16.15 -11.56 20.58
N SER A 407 -16.00 -12.81 21.03
CA SER A 407 -15.58 -13.93 20.20
C SER A 407 -16.49 -14.14 18.98
N LEU A 408 -17.82 -14.11 19.19
CA LEU A 408 -18.80 -14.23 18.11
C LEU A 408 -18.70 -13.07 17.11
N LEU A 409 -18.58 -11.83 17.57
CA LEU A 409 -18.47 -10.65 16.71
C LEU A 409 -17.22 -10.71 15.81
N TYR A 410 -16.07 -11.11 16.36
CA TYR A 410 -14.83 -11.28 15.58
C TYR A 410 -14.92 -12.45 14.61
N ALA A 411 -15.53 -13.57 15.02
CA ALA A 411 -15.72 -14.73 14.16
C ALA A 411 -16.68 -14.43 13.01
N ALA A 412 -17.78 -13.73 13.28
CA ALA A 412 -18.72 -13.26 12.27
C ALA A 412 -18.03 -12.34 11.27
N ASP A 413 -17.22 -11.38 11.75
CA ASP A 413 -16.49 -10.50 10.85
C ASP A 413 -15.54 -11.26 9.91
N LYS A 414 -14.81 -12.26 10.42
CA LYS A 414 -13.93 -13.10 9.59
C LYS A 414 -14.62 -13.87 8.47
N VAL A 415 -15.93 -14.16 8.58
CA VAL A 415 -16.70 -14.89 7.55
C VAL A 415 -17.65 -14.00 6.75
N ALA A 416 -17.76 -12.71 7.08
CA ALA A 416 -18.66 -11.79 6.42
C ALA A 416 -18.23 -11.48 4.98
N ASN A 417 -19.19 -11.52 4.06
CA ASN A 417 -19.04 -11.25 2.63
C ASN A 417 -19.13 -9.74 2.33
N THR A 418 -18.27 -8.95 2.95
CA THR A 418 -18.24 -7.48 2.84
C THR A 418 -16.90 -6.97 2.30
N VAL A 419 -16.78 -5.65 2.14
CA VAL A 419 -15.51 -4.94 1.80
C VAL A 419 -14.86 -4.30 3.04
N GLY A 420 -15.10 -4.86 4.22
CA GLY A 420 -14.56 -4.37 5.50
C GLY A 420 -15.55 -3.61 6.39
N HIS A 421 -16.80 -3.42 5.96
CA HIS A 421 -17.89 -2.88 6.76
C HIS A 421 -19.25 -3.39 6.25
N TYR A 422 -20.32 -3.24 7.05
CA TYR A 422 -21.65 -3.82 6.79
C TYR A 422 -22.61 -2.89 6.03
N ASP A 423 -22.16 -1.71 5.61
CA ASP A 423 -23.01 -0.79 4.81
C ASP A 423 -23.51 -1.42 3.48
N ALA A 424 -22.76 -2.40 2.94
CA ALA A 424 -23.13 -3.22 1.80
C ALA A 424 -22.42 -4.59 1.82
N PHE A 425 -22.96 -5.57 1.09
CA PHE A 425 -22.34 -6.89 0.87
C PHE A 425 -22.03 -7.12 -0.61
N ARG A 426 -21.12 -8.07 -0.88
CA ARG A 426 -20.71 -8.42 -2.25
C ARG A 426 -21.76 -9.35 -2.88
N LYS A 427 -22.14 -9.10 -4.14
CA LYS A 427 -23.15 -9.92 -4.85
C LYS A 427 -22.77 -11.39 -4.98
N LYS A 428 -21.47 -11.68 -5.14
CA LYS A 428 -20.95 -13.04 -5.20
C LYS A 428 -20.46 -13.44 -3.83
N LEU A 429 -20.95 -14.57 -3.32
CA LEU A 429 -20.46 -15.21 -2.11
C LEU A 429 -19.16 -15.95 -2.45
N ASP A 430 -18.03 -15.27 -2.28
CA ASP A 430 -16.70 -15.85 -2.52
C ASP A 430 -16.11 -16.53 -1.28
N MET A 431 -16.63 -16.21 -0.07
CA MET A 431 -16.14 -16.75 1.19
C MET A 431 -17.09 -17.81 1.74
N LEU A 432 -16.62 -19.05 1.75
CA LEU A 432 -17.34 -20.22 2.26
C LEU A 432 -16.64 -20.85 3.47
N LYS A 433 -15.70 -20.13 4.11
CA LYS A 433 -15.07 -20.62 5.33
C LYS A 433 -16.12 -20.76 6.43
N PRO A 434 -16.19 -21.90 7.14
CA PRO A 434 -17.10 -22.07 8.26
C PRO A 434 -16.71 -21.09 9.38
N ILE A 435 -17.71 -20.54 10.07
CA ILE A 435 -17.47 -19.72 11.26
C ILE A 435 -16.79 -20.55 12.34
N ARG A 436 -15.78 -19.95 12.97
CA ARG A 436 -15.05 -20.51 14.10
C ARG A 436 -14.75 -19.42 15.12
N LEU A 437 -15.24 -19.61 16.34
CA LEU A 437 -14.95 -18.76 17.49
C LEU A 437 -13.52 -19.04 17.98
N GLN A 438 -12.86 -17.97 18.40
CA GLN A 438 -11.53 -17.97 18.99
C GLN A 438 -11.58 -17.23 20.34
N ILE A 439 -10.57 -17.38 21.18
CA ILE A 439 -10.55 -16.78 22.51
C ILE A 439 -9.92 -15.37 22.42
N PRO A 440 -10.55 -14.32 22.96
CA PRO A 440 -9.87 -13.02 23.08
C PRO A 440 -8.63 -13.16 23.98
N HIS A 441 -7.48 -12.65 23.55
CA HIS A 441 -6.26 -12.63 24.37
C HIS A 441 -6.31 -11.46 25.36
N ILE A 442 -6.81 -11.70 26.57
CA ILE A 442 -7.10 -10.67 27.57
C ILE A 442 -5.95 -10.56 28.58
N GLN A 443 -5.53 -9.32 28.87
CA GLN A 443 -4.53 -9.01 29.90
C GLN A 443 -5.20 -8.69 31.24
N TYR A 444 -5.83 -9.67 31.87
CA TYR A 444 -6.68 -9.49 33.08
C TYR A 444 -6.02 -8.69 34.20
N TRP A 445 -4.71 -8.85 34.37
CA TRP A 445 -3.96 -8.19 35.44
C TRP A 445 -3.82 -6.68 35.27
N ASN A 446 -3.92 -6.17 34.04
CA ASN A 446 -3.81 -4.74 33.75
C ASN A 446 -5.18 -4.04 33.93
N ASN A 447 -6.28 -4.80 33.92
CA ASN A 447 -7.63 -4.25 33.89
C ASN A 447 -8.18 -3.79 35.24
N GLN A 448 -7.45 -3.97 36.34
CA GLN A 448 -7.95 -3.80 37.70
C GLN A 448 -8.52 -2.40 38.01
N ASN A 449 -7.98 -1.37 37.35
CA ASN A 449 -8.36 0.03 37.57
C ASN A 449 -9.10 0.64 36.36
N ASN A 450 -9.49 -0.19 35.39
CA ASN A 450 -10.09 0.29 34.15
C ASN A 450 -11.59 0.46 34.30
N GLU A 451 -12.13 1.42 33.55
CA GLU A 451 -13.55 1.70 33.46
C GLU A 451 -13.97 1.70 31.99
N VAL A 452 -15.01 0.93 31.66
CA VAL A 452 -15.54 0.83 30.30
C VAL A 452 -16.99 1.29 30.27
N TYR A 453 -17.30 2.24 29.38
CA TYR A 453 -18.59 2.90 29.28
C TYR A 453 -19.23 2.70 27.89
N ASN A 454 -20.57 2.72 27.87
CA ASN A 454 -21.38 2.83 26.66
C ASN A 454 -22.29 4.05 26.79
N GLU A 455 -21.70 5.24 26.69
CA GLU A 455 -22.40 6.50 26.83
C GLU A 455 -22.06 7.47 25.68
N ASP A 456 -22.90 8.48 25.50
CA ASP A 456 -22.55 9.62 24.67
C ASP A 456 -21.32 10.34 25.28
N ALA A 457 -20.30 10.58 24.45
CA ALA A 457 -19.04 11.16 24.88
C ALA A 457 -19.22 12.54 25.54
N ASN A 458 -20.17 13.36 25.07
CA ASN A 458 -20.47 14.67 25.65
C ASN A 458 -21.15 14.56 27.02
N GLU A 459 -21.83 13.45 27.32
CA GLU A 459 -22.41 13.22 28.64
C GLU A 459 -21.40 12.60 29.61
N LEU A 460 -20.60 11.63 29.15
CA LEU A 460 -19.58 10.99 29.98
C LEU A 460 -18.50 11.98 30.43
N ILE A 461 -18.03 12.84 29.53
CA ILE A 461 -16.92 13.77 29.81
C ILE A 461 -17.20 14.72 30.99
N LYS A 462 -18.48 14.98 31.30
CA LYS A 462 -18.90 15.82 32.44
C LYS A 462 -18.65 15.14 33.80
N LYS A 463 -18.63 13.81 33.82
CA LYS A 463 -18.60 12.96 35.02
C LYS A 463 -17.19 12.49 35.38
N ILE A 464 -16.28 12.44 34.41
CA ILE A 464 -14.94 11.86 34.57
C ILE A 464 -13.85 12.92 34.72
N TYR A 465 -12.69 12.48 35.21
CA TYR A 465 -11.42 13.19 35.18
C TYR A 465 -10.36 12.24 34.60
N CYS A 466 -9.42 12.76 33.82
CA CYS A 466 -8.26 11.99 33.35
C CYS A 466 -7.04 12.89 33.16
N ASP A 467 -5.84 12.33 33.20
CA ASP A 467 -4.63 13.10 32.90
C ASP A 467 -4.52 13.35 31.39
N VAL A 468 -4.72 12.30 30.59
CA VAL A 468 -4.68 12.37 29.13
C VAL A 468 -6.04 11.97 28.56
N LEU A 469 -6.66 12.90 27.83
CA LEU A 469 -7.87 12.67 27.05
C LEU A 469 -7.53 12.51 25.57
N TYR A 470 -7.69 11.30 25.05
CA TYR A 470 -7.56 10.99 23.63
C TYR A 470 -8.91 11.03 22.93
N LEU A 471 -8.95 11.70 21.78
CA LEU A 471 -10.13 11.92 20.96
C LEU A 471 -9.87 11.41 19.54
N ASP A 472 -10.67 10.46 19.08
CA ASP A 472 -10.78 10.07 17.66
C ASP A 472 -12.26 10.05 17.23
N PRO A 473 -12.95 11.21 17.24
CA PRO A 473 -14.36 11.26 16.91
C PRO A 473 -14.59 10.92 15.43
N PRO A 474 -15.77 10.40 15.06
CA PRO A 474 -16.09 10.22 13.65
C PRO A 474 -16.18 11.58 12.96
N TYR A 475 -15.24 11.89 12.07
CA TYR A 475 -15.03 13.24 11.55
C TYR A 475 -15.67 13.53 10.19
N ASN A 476 -16.36 12.56 9.58
CA ASN A 476 -17.06 12.75 8.31
C ASN A 476 -18.55 12.42 8.44
N SER A 477 -19.32 12.59 7.37
CA SER A 477 -20.77 12.36 7.42
C SER A 477 -21.20 10.90 7.61
N ARG A 478 -20.26 9.94 7.51
CA ARG A 478 -20.56 8.51 7.59
C ARG A 478 -20.84 8.13 9.03
N GLN A 479 -22.09 7.80 9.27
CA GLN A 479 -22.54 7.30 10.55
C GLN A 479 -22.04 5.87 10.74
N TYR A 480 -21.25 5.63 11.79
CA TYR A 480 -20.73 4.30 12.09
C TYR A 480 -21.86 3.32 12.43
N SER A 481 -22.95 3.80 13.05
CA SER A 481 -24.18 3.01 13.22
C SER A 481 -24.79 2.54 11.90
N ASP A 482 -24.52 3.22 10.78
CA ASP A 482 -24.94 2.76 9.45
C ASP A 482 -24.01 1.66 8.91
N ALA A 483 -22.71 1.77 9.17
CA ALA A 483 -21.68 0.86 8.69
C ALA A 483 -21.56 -0.43 9.51
N TYR A 484 -21.99 -0.41 10.78
CA TYR A 484 -21.87 -1.53 11.71
C TYR A 484 -23.22 -2.02 12.24
N HIS A 485 -24.35 -1.59 11.64
CA HIS A 485 -25.71 -1.94 12.07
C HIS A 485 -25.95 -3.43 12.33
N LEU A 486 -25.31 -4.31 11.54
CA LEU A 486 -25.46 -5.75 11.69
C LEU A 486 -24.76 -6.26 12.94
N LEU A 487 -23.52 -5.82 13.19
CA LEU A 487 -22.79 -6.18 14.40
C LEU A 487 -23.45 -5.59 15.64
N GLU A 488 -24.01 -4.39 15.53
CA GLU A 488 -24.78 -3.75 16.60
C GLU A 488 -25.99 -4.60 16.99
N ASN A 489 -26.80 -5.01 16.01
CA ASN A 489 -27.91 -5.91 16.29
C ASN A 489 -27.45 -7.31 16.76
N LEU A 490 -26.30 -7.81 16.30
CA LEU A 490 -25.77 -9.09 16.78
C LEU A 490 -25.35 -9.01 18.27
N ALA A 491 -24.85 -7.85 18.69
CA ALA A 491 -24.54 -7.55 20.09
C ALA A 491 -25.82 -7.41 20.94
N GLU A 492 -26.69 -6.45 20.59
CA GLU A 492 -27.92 -6.14 21.34
C GLU A 492 -28.96 -7.27 21.30
N TRP A 493 -29.05 -7.96 20.16
CA TRP A 493 -30.00 -9.02 19.87
C TRP A 493 -31.48 -8.61 19.98
N SER A 494 -31.80 -7.39 19.53
CA SER A 494 -33.16 -6.83 19.57
C SER A 494 -34.10 -7.38 18.49
N MET A 495 -33.58 -8.13 17.51
CA MET A 495 -34.32 -8.79 16.42
C MET A 495 -35.36 -7.90 15.69
N PRO A 496 -35.00 -6.68 15.25
CA PRO A 496 -35.93 -5.76 14.61
C PRO A 496 -36.25 -6.19 13.17
N ALA A 497 -37.32 -5.63 12.60
CA ALA A 497 -37.56 -5.81 11.17
C ALA A 497 -36.45 -5.14 10.32
N VAL A 498 -35.98 -5.85 9.28
CA VAL A 498 -34.97 -5.33 8.34
C VAL A 498 -35.60 -4.77 7.07
N THR A 499 -34.98 -3.73 6.50
CA THR A 499 -35.49 -3.04 5.30
C THR A 499 -34.43 -2.85 4.22
N GLY A 500 -34.87 -2.79 2.97
CA GLY A 500 -34.02 -2.55 1.81
C GLY A 500 -33.08 -3.71 1.46
N LEU A 501 -32.32 -3.54 0.38
CA LEU A 501 -31.39 -4.57 -0.11
C LEU A 501 -30.27 -4.89 0.89
N ALA A 502 -29.77 -3.86 1.59
CA ALA A 502 -28.72 -3.99 2.61
C ALA A 502 -29.24 -4.43 3.99
N ARG A 503 -30.52 -4.84 4.12
CA ARG A 503 -31.10 -5.37 5.37
C ARG A 503 -30.85 -4.46 6.59
N LYS A 504 -31.11 -3.16 6.40
CA LYS A 504 -30.85 -2.13 7.42
C LYS A 504 -31.98 -2.06 8.44
N MET A 505 -31.62 -1.71 9.67
CA MET A 505 -32.51 -1.63 10.84
C MET A 505 -32.63 -0.17 11.30
N ASP A 506 -33.64 0.14 12.14
CA ASP A 506 -33.75 1.48 12.73
C ASP A 506 -32.61 1.71 13.73
N ARG A 507 -32.02 2.89 13.66
CA ARG A 507 -30.77 3.28 14.33
C ARG A 507 -30.72 4.77 14.66
N LYS A 508 -31.88 5.44 14.63
CA LYS A 508 -31.97 6.88 14.92
C LYS A 508 -31.43 7.23 16.30
N HIS A 509 -31.55 6.31 17.26
CA HIS A 509 -31.15 6.49 18.65
C HIS A 509 -29.62 6.40 18.88
N ILE A 510 -28.85 5.91 17.91
CA ILE A 510 -27.37 5.76 17.97
C ILE A 510 -26.67 6.53 16.84
N LYS A 511 -27.26 7.64 16.39
CA LYS A 511 -26.63 8.55 15.43
C LYS A 511 -25.71 9.49 16.20
N SER A 512 -24.45 9.61 15.77
CA SER A 512 -23.51 10.56 16.36
C SER A 512 -23.72 11.97 15.80
N ASP A 513 -23.70 12.96 16.68
CA ASP A 513 -23.70 14.39 16.32
C ASP A 513 -22.41 14.82 15.62
N TYR A 514 -21.30 14.11 15.83
CA TYR A 514 -20.02 14.38 15.16
C TYR A 514 -20.06 14.08 13.65
N CYS A 515 -21.04 13.28 13.19
CA CYS A 515 -21.28 13.05 11.76
C CYS A 515 -22.31 14.01 11.15
N GLN A 516 -22.95 14.86 11.97
CA GLN A 516 -24.00 15.81 11.57
C GLN A 516 -23.44 17.22 11.37
N LYS A 517 -24.30 18.20 11.08
CA LYS A 517 -23.89 19.60 10.84
C LYS A 517 -23.49 20.35 12.12
N ASN A 518 -23.90 19.84 13.28
CA ASN A 518 -23.61 20.39 14.61
C ASN A 518 -22.31 19.83 15.21
N ALA A 519 -21.49 19.09 14.45
CA ALA A 519 -20.25 18.48 14.93
C ALA A 519 -19.30 19.47 15.62
N THR A 520 -19.10 20.67 15.05
CA THR A 520 -18.26 21.72 15.67
C THR A 520 -18.79 22.13 17.04
N SER A 521 -20.12 22.28 17.19
CA SER A 521 -20.74 22.64 18.46
C SER A 521 -20.65 21.51 19.50
N ALA A 522 -20.83 20.26 19.06
CA ALA A 522 -20.65 19.08 19.92
C ALA A 522 -19.19 18.98 20.41
N PHE A 523 -18.22 19.16 19.50
CA PHE A 523 -16.80 19.20 19.84
C PHE A 523 -16.46 20.32 20.83
N ALA A 524 -16.94 21.54 20.58
CA ALA A 524 -16.76 22.66 21.52
C ALA A 524 -17.32 22.35 22.91
N ASN A 525 -18.52 21.76 22.98
CA ASN A 525 -19.14 21.36 24.24
C ASN A 525 -18.33 20.28 24.98
N LEU A 526 -17.79 19.29 24.27
CA LEU A 526 -16.96 18.24 24.86
C LEU A 526 -15.67 18.85 25.46
N ILE A 527 -14.97 19.67 24.68
CA ILE A 527 -13.71 20.31 25.09
C ILE A 527 -13.93 21.27 26.26
N TYR A 528 -15.05 22.00 26.29
CA TYR A 528 -15.39 22.90 27.39
C TYR A 528 -15.58 22.15 28.72
N ASN A 529 -16.23 20.98 28.68
CA ASN A 529 -16.54 20.19 29.87
C ASN A 529 -15.40 19.24 30.29
N ALA A 530 -14.39 19.03 29.44
CA ALA A 530 -13.27 18.13 29.70
C ALA A 530 -12.44 18.55 30.92
N LYS A 531 -12.43 17.70 31.95
CA LYS A 531 -11.58 17.83 33.13
C LYS A 531 -10.33 16.96 32.95
N CYS A 532 -9.30 17.54 32.36
CA CYS A 532 -8.05 16.83 32.10
C CYS A 532 -6.82 17.74 32.09
N LYS A 533 -5.62 17.15 32.09
CA LYS A 533 -4.34 17.88 31.97
C LYS A 533 -3.93 18.06 30.50
N HIS A 534 -4.16 17.03 29.69
CA HIS A 534 -3.74 16.96 28.29
C HIS A 534 -4.89 16.48 27.41
N ILE A 535 -5.02 17.06 26.22
CA ILE A 535 -5.93 16.59 25.17
C ILE A 535 -5.12 16.24 23.93
N LEU A 536 -5.36 15.06 23.35
CA LEU A 536 -4.83 14.65 22.06
C LEU A 536 -6.01 14.34 21.13
N LEU A 537 -6.19 15.13 20.08
CA LEU A 537 -7.18 14.88 19.05
C LEU A 537 -6.52 14.32 17.79
N SER A 538 -6.88 13.10 17.41
CA SER A 538 -6.56 12.54 16.11
C SER A 538 -7.58 13.04 15.09
N TYR A 539 -7.10 13.69 14.03
CA TYR A 539 -7.97 14.25 13.00
C TYR A 539 -7.29 14.25 11.63
N ASN A 540 -7.91 13.56 10.68
CA ASN A 540 -7.40 13.49 9.32
C ASN A 540 -7.66 14.77 8.53
N ASN A 541 -6.74 15.13 7.64
CA ASN A 541 -6.98 16.16 6.62
C ASN A 541 -7.73 15.59 5.41
N THR A 542 -8.96 15.10 5.59
CA THR A 542 -9.83 14.80 4.46
C THR A 542 -10.39 16.11 3.92
N GLY A 543 -9.69 16.70 2.94
CA GLY A 543 -10.12 17.90 2.22
C GLY A 543 -11.47 17.72 1.49
N GLU A 544 -11.92 18.75 0.77
CA GLU A 544 -13.14 18.71 -0.05
C GLU A 544 -13.01 17.67 -1.17
N THR A 545 -13.35 16.42 -0.88
CA THR A 545 -13.41 15.36 -1.88
C THR A 545 -14.68 15.53 -2.74
N LYS A 546 -14.68 14.99 -3.96
CA LYS A 546 -15.86 14.99 -4.85
C LYS A 546 -17.06 14.24 -4.24
N ASP A 547 -16.83 13.37 -3.27
CA ASP A 547 -17.88 12.73 -2.48
C ASP A 547 -18.06 13.51 -1.17
N GLY A 548 -19.05 14.42 -1.16
CA GLY A 548 -19.34 15.26 0.01
C GLY A 548 -19.63 14.49 1.30
N ARG A 549 -19.76 13.16 1.26
CA ARG A 549 -19.83 12.33 2.45
C ARG A 549 -18.52 12.16 3.21
N SER A 550 -17.38 12.26 2.50
CA SER A 550 -16.04 12.02 3.06
C SER A 550 -15.38 13.31 3.55
N ASN A 551 -16.02 14.46 3.35
CA ASN A 551 -15.54 15.75 3.83
C ASN A 551 -15.55 15.81 5.36
N ALA A 552 -14.51 16.41 5.91
CA ALA A 552 -14.40 16.74 7.33
C ALA A 552 -15.63 17.57 7.80
N ARG A 553 -16.12 17.27 9.00
CA ARG A 553 -17.27 17.97 9.62
C ARG A 553 -16.88 19.16 10.47
N ILE A 554 -15.64 19.18 10.94
CA ILE A 554 -15.06 20.23 11.76
C ILE A 554 -13.84 20.76 11.00
N ASP A 555 -13.76 22.06 10.79
CA ASP A 555 -12.62 22.68 10.11
C ASP A 555 -11.44 22.85 11.07
N ASP A 556 -10.22 22.79 10.55
CA ASP A 556 -9.00 22.96 11.34
C ASP A 556 -8.96 24.27 12.11
N LYS A 557 -9.52 25.35 11.54
CA LYS A 557 -9.62 26.64 12.19
C LYS A 557 -10.48 26.57 13.45
N ASP A 558 -11.60 25.86 13.37
CA ASP A 558 -12.50 25.67 14.50
C ASP A 558 -11.85 24.79 15.56
N ILE A 559 -11.18 23.70 15.15
CA ILE A 559 -10.42 22.82 16.07
C ILE A 559 -9.37 23.63 16.83
N MET A 560 -8.54 24.39 16.12
CA MET A 560 -7.49 25.22 16.70
C MET A 560 -8.07 26.28 17.63
N GLN A 561 -9.15 26.95 17.24
CA GLN A 561 -9.83 27.94 18.07
C GLN A 561 -10.33 27.31 19.37
N ILE A 562 -11.13 26.23 19.27
CA ILE A 562 -11.75 25.55 20.42
C ILE A 562 -10.70 25.03 21.41
N LEU A 563 -9.63 24.39 20.92
CA LEU A 563 -8.57 23.89 21.79
C LEU A 563 -7.74 25.03 22.41
N SER A 564 -7.51 26.11 21.67
CA SER A 564 -6.72 27.27 22.17
C SER A 564 -7.45 28.06 23.27
N GLU A 565 -8.78 27.97 23.34
CA GLU A 565 -9.56 28.52 24.44
C GLU A 565 -9.26 27.82 25.78
N ARG A 566 -8.84 26.55 25.73
CA ARG A 566 -8.52 25.74 26.92
C ARG A 566 -7.03 25.72 27.28
N GLY A 567 -6.14 25.88 26.29
CA GLY A 567 -4.74 25.55 26.48
C GLY A 567 -3.79 26.05 25.41
N SER A 568 -2.51 25.68 25.52
CA SER A 568 -1.54 25.85 24.44
C SER A 568 -1.63 24.66 23.49
N VAL A 569 -1.76 24.93 22.19
CA VAL A 569 -1.95 23.90 21.16
C VAL A 569 -0.69 23.75 20.30
N GLU A 570 -0.25 22.51 20.10
CA GLU A 570 0.77 22.10 19.13
C GLU A 570 0.16 21.06 18.19
N VAL A 571 0.54 21.08 16.91
CA VAL A 571 0.03 20.14 15.90
C VAL A 571 1.19 19.27 15.40
N PHE A 572 0.97 17.97 15.39
CA PHE A 572 1.89 16.96 14.87
C PHE A 572 1.26 16.30 13.66
N GLU A 573 2.03 16.05 12.61
CA GLU A 573 1.53 15.44 11.37
C GLU A 573 2.34 14.20 11.01
N LYS A 574 1.68 13.16 10.50
CA LYS A 574 2.28 11.95 9.95
C LYS A 574 1.54 11.54 8.68
N ASP A 575 2.28 11.25 7.61
CA ASP A 575 1.68 10.82 6.34
C ASP A 575 0.91 9.50 6.52
N TYR A 576 -0.32 9.44 6.01
CA TYR A 576 -1.20 8.27 6.14
C TYR A 576 -1.86 7.90 4.81
N LYS A 577 -1.52 6.71 4.29
CA LYS A 577 -2.24 6.15 3.13
C LYS A 577 -3.63 5.67 3.58
N ALA A 578 -4.67 6.43 3.22
CA ALA A 578 -6.07 6.06 3.48
C ALA A 578 -6.47 4.77 2.74
N PHE A 579 -7.27 3.91 3.38
CA PHE A 579 -7.86 2.73 2.75
C PHE A 579 -9.05 3.13 1.87
N THR A 580 -8.91 3.10 0.54
CA THR A 580 -10.00 3.38 -0.40
C THR A 580 -10.47 2.10 -1.11
N ALA A 581 -11.76 1.77 -0.97
CA ALA A 581 -12.42 0.66 -1.67
C ALA A 581 -12.86 1.03 -3.12
N GLY A 582 -12.27 2.08 -3.71
CA GLY A 582 -12.65 2.60 -5.03
C GLY A 582 -11.62 3.60 -5.58
N LYS A 583 -11.66 3.80 -6.90
CA LYS A 583 -10.74 4.63 -7.72
C LYS A 583 -10.78 6.13 -7.37
N SER A 584 -10.32 6.52 -6.19
CA SER A 584 -10.03 7.90 -5.83
C SER A 584 -8.61 7.95 -5.24
N ASN A 585 -7.66 8.40 -6.07
CA ASN A 585 -6.34 8.84 -5.63
C ASN A 585 -6.48 10.26 -5.07
N ASP A 586 -6.76 10.39 -3.78
CA ASP A 586 -6.54 11.66 -3.08
C ASP A 586 -5.16 11.59 -2.41
N GLU A 587 -4.16 12.17 -3.07
CA GLU A 587 -2.73 12.18 -2.70
C GLU A 587 -2.39 13.14 -1.53
N ASN A 588 -3.34 13.52 -0.67
CA ASN A 588 -3.17 14.54 0.38
C ASN A 588 -3.75 14.17 1.76
N ASN A 589 -3.94 12.89 2.08
CA ASN A 589 -4.41 12.50 3.42
C ASN A 589 -3.23 12.41 4.40
N ALA A 590 -3.18 13.32 5.37
CA ALA A 590 -2.27 13.26 6.52
C ALA A 590 -3.09 13.01 7.79
N GLU A 591 -2.61 12.09 8.64
CA GLU A 591 -3.12 11.93 10.01
C GLU A 591 -2.42 12.97 10.89
N ARG A 592 -3.20 13.75 11.63
CA ARG A 592 -2.69 14.83 12.47
C ARG A 592 -3.15 14.64 13.89
N ILE A 593 -2.25 14.89 14.83
CA ILE A 593 -2.54 14.93 16.26
C ILE A 593 -2.47 16.38 16.71
N PHE A 594 -3.61 16.92 17.13
CA PHE A 594 -3.68 18.21 17.82
C PHE A 594 -3.50 17.96 19.31
N TYR A 595 -2.35 18.35 19.84
CA TYR A 595 -2.04 18.28 21.26
C TYR A 595 -2.38 19.61 21.93
N CYS A 596 -3.15 19.57 23.01
CA CYS A 596 -3.47 20.73 23.83
C CYS A 596 -3.06 20.47 25.28
N LYS A 597 -2.19 21.33 25.83
CA LYS A 597 -1.89 21.38 27.26
C LYS A 597 -2.83 22.35 27.94
N ILE A 598 -3.67 21.86 28.85
CA ILE A 598 -4.67 22.67 29.55
C ILE A 598 -3.98 23.66 30.49
N ARG A 599 -4.47 24.90 30.53
CA ARG A 599 -4.01 25.90 31.50
C ARG A 599 -4.56 25.50 32.88
N GLY A 600 -3.66 25.30 33.84
CA GLY A 600 -3.98 24.91 35.21
C GLY A 600 -4.77 25.96 35.99
#